data_AF-A0AAN8UPK3-F1
#
_entry.id   AF-A0AAN8UPK3-F1
#
_cell.length_a   1.000
_cell.length_b   1.000
_cell.length_c   1.000
_cell.angle_alpha   90.00
_cell.angle_beta   90.00
_cell.angle_gamma   90.00
#
_symmetry.space_group_name_H-M   'P 1'
#
loop_
_entity.id
_entity.type
_entity.pdbx_description
1 polymer ?
#
loop_
_entity_poly.entity_id
_entity_poly.type
_entity_poly.pdbx_seq_one_letter_code
_entity_poly.pdbx_strand_id
1 'polypeptide(L)'
;MVFHWQDWNTTTATVTKLPSYKSGFGTIQVADDALTESLDRNSTQVGRAQGMYVTSALDGSDFHILVSFVFCSKEYNGSTLEIQGSDRLFEKYREVSIVSGTGKFRLARGFIIMETVFIDTKANNAIKMAPYKALKPLTSFSIILLAISISIEAKSQQKQTNLVFYMHDVIVGKNATAMAVAGRGNQPWKPLEFGTIFVIDDKLTQAQDGNSAQIGRAHGLYVSSTLDKSAIRMTMSLVFSNEKFNGSTLEIQGPDTFLANPREVAVVSGTGKFRLARGCAFMETAFADLSTFNSILKWNVTVFHY
;
A
#
# COMPACT_ATOMS: atom_id res chain seq x y z
N MET A 1 11.78 -17.98 -4.53
CA MET A 1 12.84 -17.23 -5.27
C MET A 1 13.36 -16.12 -4.37
N VAL A 2 14.64 -15.76 -4.51
CA VAL A 2 15.27 -14.63 -3.80
C VAL A 2 15.94 -13.73 -4.83
N PHE A 3 15.83 -12.41 -4.62
CA PHE A 3 16.58 -11.38 -5.35
C PHE A 3 16.65 -10.10 -4.51
N HIS A 4 17.41 -9.12 -5.00
CA HIS A 4 17.61 -7.84 -4.34
C HIS A 4 17.04 -6.68 -5.15
N TRP A 5 16.25 -5.82 -4.50
CA TRP A 5 15.67 -4.60 -5.07
C TRP A 5 16.56 -3.42 -4.67
N GLN A 6 16.92 -2.60 -5.66
CA GLN A 6 17.89 -1.50 -5.54
C GLN A 6 17.26 -0.15 -5.97
N ASP A 7 16.68 0.60 -5.02
CA ASP A 7 16.13 1.96 -5.22
C ASP A 7 17.25 3.01 -5.31
N TRP A 8 17.22 3.82 -6.37
CA TRP A 8 18.18 4.90 -6.62
C TRP A 8 17.50 6.23 -6.95
N ASN A 9 18.11 7.34 -6.52
CA ASN A 9 17.75 8.71 -6.91
C ASN A 9 17.77 8.97 -8.44
N THR A 10 18.25 8.03 -9.26
CA THR A 10 18.26 8.07 -10.73
C THR A 10 17.19 7.20 -11.39
N THR A 11 16.59 6.25 -10.66
CA THR A 11 15.49 5.37 -11.11
C THR A 11 14.16 5.74 -10.46
N THR A 12 14.20 6.43 -9.31
CA THR A 12 13.03 6.90 -8.56
C THR A 12 12.85 8.41 -8.71
N ALA A 13 11.64 8.83 -9.11
CA ALA A 13 11.25 10.24 -9.29
C ALA A 13 10.04 10.61 -8.44
N THR A 14 10.06 11.81 -7.84
CA THR A 14 8.91 12.38 -7.11
C THR A 14 7.92 13.00 -8.09
N VAL A 15 6.68 12.50 -8.12
CA VAL A 15 5.60 12.96 -9.01
C VAL A 15 4.79 14.10 -8.36
N THR A 16 4.51 13.98 -7.07
CA THR A 16 3.95 15.08 -6.26
C THR A 16 4.50 15.03 -4.84
N LYS A 17 4.72 16.21 -4.27
CA LYS A 17 5.09 16.43 -2.86
C LYS A 17 4.60 17.81 -2.46
N LEU A 18 3.69 17.88 -1.48
CA LEU A 18 3.11 19.14 -1.02
C LEU A 18 4.00 19.78 0.06
N PRO A 19 4.52 21.02 -0.12
CA PRO A 19 5.46 21.63 0.82
C PRO A 19 4.94 21.86 2.24
N SER A 20 3.62 21.77 2.46
CA SER A 20 2.95 21.91 3.74
C SER A 20 3.24 20.74 4.71
N TYR A 21 3.53 19.53 4.21
CA TYR A 21 3.68 18.33 5.03
C TYR A 21 5.16 17.97 5.23
N LYS A 22 5.71 18.34 6.40
CA LYS A 22 7.11 18.05 6.77
C LYS A 22 7.44 16.55 6.86
N SER A 23 6.46 15.71 7.19
CA SER A 23 6.59 14.24 7.16
C SER A 23 6.67 13.65 5.75
N GLY A 24 6.32 14.43 4.72
CA GLY A 24 6.17 13.92 3.36
C GLY A 24 4.87 13.17 3.11
N PHE A 25 3.91 13.12 4.05
CA PHE A 25 2.58 12.55 3.81
C PHE A 25 1.95 13.08 2.51
N GLY A 26 1.39 12.18 1.71
CA GLY A 26 0.87 12.49 0.38
C GLY A 26 1.93 12.60 -0.73
N THR A 27 3.22 12.39 -0.43
CA THR A 27 4.25 12.29 -1.48
C THR A 27 4.02 11.02 -2.30
N ILE A 28 3.98 11.17 -3.63
CA ILE A 28 3.98 10.05 -4.57
C ILE A 28 5.32 10.02 -5.28
N GLN A 29 5.97 8.86 -5.24
CA GLN A 29 7.18 8.55 -6.01
C GLN A 29 6.86 7.44 -7.00
N VAL A 30 7.46 7.49 -8.20
CA VAL A 30 7.47 6.39 -9.17
C VAL A 30 8.88 5.86 -9.32
N ALA A 31 9.02 4.56 -9.57
CA ALA A 31 10.32 3.90 -9.68
C ALA A 31 10.39 2.88 -10.82
N ASP A 32 11.60 2.68 -11.33
CA ASP A 32 11.98 1.68 -12.33
C ASP A 32 13.34 1.05 -11.98
N ASP A 33 13.36 0.39 -10.82
CA ASP A 33 14.56 -0.03 -10.11
C ASP A 33 15.13 -1.37 -10.61
N ALA A 34 16.42 -1.62 -10.37
CA ALA A 34 17.04 -2.90 -10.72
C ALA A 34 16.68 -4.01 -9.72
N LEU A 35 16.36 -5.20 -10.25
CA LEU A 35 16.33 -6.46 -9.48
C LEU A 35 17.58 -7.29 -9.80
N THR A 36 18.30 -7.76 -8.79
CA THR A 36 19.64 -8.39 -8.95
C THR A 36 19.79 -9.70 -8.17
N GLU A 37 20.70 -10.57 -8.61
CA GLU A 37 20.97 -11.87 -7.96
C GLU A 37 21.72 -11.77 -6.61
N SER A 38 22.38 -10.65 -6.34
CA SER A 38 23.15 -10.42 -5.11
C SER A 38 23.16 -8.95 -4.71
N LEU A 39 23.83 -8.63 -3.60
CA LEU A 39 24.01 -7.28 -3.07
C LEU A 39 24.87 -6.35 -3.97
N ASP A 40 25.60 -6.89 -4.97
CA ASP A 40 26.44 -6.09 -5.86
C ASP A 40 25.61 -5.36 -6.93
N ARG A 41 25.95 -4.10 -7.20
CA ARG A 41 25.46 -3.28 -8.32
C ARG A 41 25.72 -3.94 -9.68
N ASN A 42 26.88 -4.59 -9.79
CA ASN A 42 27.36 -5.24 -11.01
C ASN A 42 26.92 -6.71 -11.08
N SER A 43 26.14 -7.17 -10.09
CA SER A 43 25.49 -8.48 -10.11
C SER A 43 24.58 -8.59 -11.31
N THR A 44 24.40 -9.81 -11.82
CA THR A 44 23.41 -10.10 -12.87
C THR A 44 22.04 -9.53 -12.50
N GLN A 45 21.49 -8.69 -13.38
CA GLN A 45 20.14 -8.18 -13.27
C GLN A 45 19.15 -9.27 -13.69
N VAL A 46 18.16 -9.55 -12.83
CA VAL A 46 17.11 -10.56 -13.09
C VAL A 46 15.80 -9.98 -13.60
N GLY A 47 15.60 -8.68 -13.38
CA GLY A 47 14.35 -7.98 -13.68
C GLY A 47 14.40 -6.49 -13.30
N ARG A 48 13.23 -5.84 -13.28
CA ARG A 48 13.03 -4.48 -12.77
C ARG A 48 11.87 -4.43 -11.79
N ALA A 49 11.91 -3.54 -10.80
CA ALA A 49 10.76 -3.23 -9.93
C ALA A 49 10.14 -1.92 -10.42
N GLN A 50 8.90 -1.98 -10.87
CA GLN A 50 8.22 -0.89 -11.58
C GLN A 50 6.92 -0.52 -10.89
N GLY A 51 6.68 0.76 -10.65
CA GLY A 51 5.41 1.21 -10.09
C GLY A 51 5.56 2.47 -9.25
N MET A 52 4.85 2.50 -8.12
CA MET A 52 4.76 3.68 -7.27
C MET A 52 4.78 3.36 -5.77
N TYR A 53 5.35 4.29 -5.02
CA TYR A 53 5.25 4.38 -3.57
C TYR A 53 4.46 5.64 -3.19
N VAL A 54 3.60 5.53 -2.18
CA VAL A 54 2.85 6.67 -1.62
C VAL A 54 3.12 6.76 -0.13
N THR A 55 3.66 7.88 0.37
CA THR A 55 3.83 8.10 1.81
C THR A 55 2.45 8.29 2.44
N SER A 56 1.93 7.25 3.09
CA SER A 56 0.51 7.09 3.43
C SER A 56 0.20 7.09 4.92
N ALA A 57 1.22 7.07 5.80
CA ALA A 57 1.04 7.47 7.20
C ALA A 57 1.33 8.96 7.39
N LEU A 58 0.54 9.65 8.21
CA LEU A 58 0.66 11.09 8.49
C LEU A 58 2.01 11.49 9.09
N ASP A 59 2.66 10.59 9.84
CA ASP A 59 3.99 10.79 10.43
C ASP A 59 5.15 10.52 9.45
N GLY A 60 4.85 9.94 8.28
CA GLY A 60 5.82 9.58 7.25
C GLY A 60 6.52 8.23 7.45
N SER A 61 6.02 7.38 8.36
CA SER A 61 6.63 6.07 8.67
C SER A 61 6.32 4.95 7.69
N ASP A 62 5.08 4.89 7.19
CA ASP A 62 4.60 3.83 6.29
C ASP A 62 4.34 4.35 4.86
N PHE A 63 4.50 3.42 3.91
CA PHE A 63 4.19 3.63 2.49
C PHE A 63 3.07 2.68 2.05
N HIS A 64 2.18 3.11 1.18
CA HIS A 64 1.37 2.20 0.38
C HIS A 64 2.09 1.98 -0.94
N ILE A 65 2.49 0.74 -1.23
CA ILE A 65 3.29 0.40 -2.40
C ILE A 65 2.45 -0.37 -3.41
N LEU A 66 2.67 -0.08 -4.69
CA LEU A 66 1.98 -0.66 -5.85
C LEU A 66 3.04 -0.93 -6.92
N VAL A 67 3.60 -2.14 -6.93
CA VAL A 67 4.82 -2.45 -7.69
C VAL A 67 4.72 -3.80 -8.42
N SER A 68 5.13 -3.80 -9.68
CA SER A 68 5.34 -4.96 -10.55
C SER A 68 6.82 -5.36 -10.53
N PHE A 69 7.14 -6.59 -10.12
CA PHE A 69 8.44 -7.19 -10.36
C PHE A 69 8.46 -7.84 -11.75
N VAL A 70 9.12 -7.21 -12.72
CA VAL A 70 9.14 -7.61 -14.13
C VAL A 70 10.44 -8.37 -14.43
N PHE A 71 10.35 -9.69 -14.66
CA PHE A 71 11.51 -10.56 -14.84
C PHE A 71 11.96 -10.63 -16.30
N CYS A 72 13.26 -10.42 -16.53
CA CYS A 72 13.88 -10.40 -17.87
C CYS A 72 14.92 -11.52 -18.08
N SER A 73 15.05 -12.44 -17.12
CA SER A 73 16.15 -13.42 -17.09
C SER A 73 15.69 -14.85 -16.76
N LYS A 74 16.57 -15.81 -17.06
CA LYS A 74 16.45 -17.23 -16.66
C LYS A 74 15.06 -17.81 -17.01
N GLU A 75 14.53 -18.69 -16.18
CA GLU A 75 13.24 -19.36 -16.39
C GLU A 75 12.02 -18.42 -16.26
N TYR A 76 12.19 -17.22 -15.71
CA TYR A 76 11.11 -16.27 -15.42
C TYR A 76 10.94 -15.17 -16.46
N ASN A 77 11.83 -15.09 -17.46
CA ASN A 77 11.81 -14.05 -18.49
C ASN A 77 10.41 -13.87 -19.12
N GLY A 78 9.91 -12.63 -19.15
CA GLY A 78 8.56 -12.28 -19.63
C GLY A 78 7.43 -12.58 -18.64
N SER A 79 7.75 -12.83 -17.36
CA SER A 79 6.79 -12.98 -16.26
C SER A 79 6.82 -11.77 -15.35
N THR A 80 5.71 -11.51 -14.64
CA THR A 80 5.63 -10.47 -13.61
C THR A 80 5.04 -11.02 -12.31
N LEU A 81 5.38 -10.40 -11.18
CA LEU A 81 4.68 -10.56 -9.90
C LEU A 81 4.18 -9.18 -9.44
N GLU A 82 2.91 -9.09 -9.05
CA GLU A 82 2.29 -7.84 -8.63
C GLU A 82 2.17 -7.81 -7.10
N ILE A 83 2.73 -6.76 -6.47
CA ILE A 83 2.63 -6.54 -5.03
C ILE A 83 1.84 -5.26 -4.70
N GLN A 84 1.04 -5.34 -3.63
CA GLN A 84 0.29 -4.23 -3.07
C GLN A 84 0.35 -4.31 -1.54
N GLY A 85 0.54 -3.18 -0.86
CA GLY A 85 0.23 -3.09 0.57
C GLY A 85 0.96 -2.01 1.35
N SER A 86 0.73 -2.00 2.67
CA SER A 86 1.40 -1.09 3.61
C SER A 86 2.81 -1.61 3.93
N ASP A 87 3.81 -0.92 3.42
CA ASP A 87 5.23 -1.19 3.66
C ASP A 87 5.75 -0.35 4.84
N ARG A 88 5.99 -1.04 5.96
CA ARG A 88 6.36 -0.43 7.25
C ARG A 88 7.85 -0.18 7.34
N LEU A 89 8.29 1.01 6.94
CA LEU A 89 9.68 1.30 6.59
C LEU A 89 10.71 0.92 7.67
N PHE A 90 10.36 1.12 8.94
CA PHE A 90 11.25 0.93 10.08
C PHE A 90 11.17 -0.47 10.73
N GLU A 91 10.28 -1.36 10.25
CA GLU A 91 10.26 -2.76 10.69
C GLU A 91 11.36 -3.57 9.95
N LYS A 92 12.08 -4.45 10.68
CA LYS A 92 13.19 -5.24 10.10
C LYS A 92 12.73 -6.22 9.02
N TYR A 93 11.54 -6.78 9.18
CA TYR A 93 10.92 -7.72 8.25
C TYR A 93 9.52 -7.22 7.95
N ARG A 94 9.27 -6.90 6.68
CA ARG A 94 8.06 -6.22 6.22
C ARG A 94 7.30 -7.18 5.31
N GLU A 95 6.06 -7.51 5.68
CA GLU A 95 5.22 -8.43 4.92
C GLU A 95 4.25 -7.65 4.03
N VAL A 96 4.32 -7.89 2.71
CA VAL A 96 3.45 -7.23 1.73
C VAL A 96 2.79 -8.29 0.84
N SER A 97 1.55 -8.05 0.42
CA SER A 97 0.76 -9.01 -0.35
C SER A 97 1.25 -9.17 -1.79
N ILE A 98 1.22 -10.40 -2.29
CA ILE A 98 1.24 -10.72 -3.72
C ILE A 98 -0.22 -10.81 -4.17
N VAL A 99 -0.66 -9.84 -4.97
CA VAL A 99 -2.06 -9.74 -5.43
C VAL A 99 -2.29 -10.41 -6.79
N SER A 100 -1.25 -10.55 -7.62
CA SER A 100 -1.34 -11.18 -8.94
C SER A 100 0.04 -11.55 -9.51
N GLY A 101 0.06 -12.08 -10.73
CA GLY A 101 1.25 -12.28 -11.54
C GLY A 101 0.93 -12.77 -12.96
N THR A 102 1.93 -12.72 -13.84
CA THR A 102 1.84 -13.13 -15.25
C THR A 102 2.92 -14.13 -15.62
N GLY A 103 2.90 -14.65 -16.85
CA GLY A 103 3.91 -15.62 -17.32
C GLY A 103 3.92 -16.91 -16.47
N LYS A 104 5.05 -17.17 -15.79
CA LYS A 104 5.23 -18.26 -14.82
C LYS A 104 4.46 -18.06 -13.52
N PHE A 105 4.05 -16.83 -13.20
CA PHE A 105 3.39 -16.45 -11.95
C PHE A 105 1.88 -16.17 -12.14
N ARG A 106 1.26 -16.70 -13.20
CA ARG A 106 -0.20 -16.63 -13.37
C ARG A 106 -0.90 -17.21 -12.14
N LEU A 107 -1.91 -16.49 -11.65
CA LEU A 107 -2.66 -16.80 -10.42
C LEU A 107 -1.82 -16.82 -9.13
N ALA A 108 -0.63 -16.21 -9.14
CA ALA A 108 0.17 -16.07 -7.92
C ALA A 108 -0.60 -15.28 -6.84
N ARG A 109 -0.56 -15.83 -5.62
CA ARG A 109 -1.13 -15.28 -4.40
C ARG A 109 -0.17 -15.59 -3.25
N GLY A 110 -0.20 -14.75 -2.21
CA GLY A 110 0.60 -14.96 -1.01
C GLY A 110 1.18 -13.65 -0.53
N PHE A 111 2.41 -13.71 -0.05
CA PHE A 111 3.11 -12.56 0.48
C PHE A 111 4.61 -12.65 0.16
N ILE A 112 5.24 -11.49 0.16
CA ILE A 112 6.68 -11.34 0.19
C ILE A 112 7.12 -10.96 1.60
N ILE A 113 8.32 -11.40 2.00
CA ILE A 113 9.03 -10.79 3.13
C ILE A 113 10.17 -9.95 2.55
N MET A 114 10.19 -8.67 2.91
CA MET A 114 11.29 -7.74 2.66
C MET A 114 12.12 -7.54 3.92
N GLU A 115 13.43 -7.74 3.82
CA GLU A 115 14.41 -7.28 4.82
C GLU A 115 15.22 -6.10 4.25
N THR A 116 15.55 -5.13 5.11
CA THR A 116 16.08 -3.82 4.69
C THR A 116 17.58 -3.68 5.02
N VAL A 117 18.43 -3.30 4.04
CA VAL A 117 19.86 -3.67 4.05
C VAL A 117 20.91 -2.53 3.87
N PHE A 118 20.70 -1.40 3.15
CA PHE A 118 21.57 -0.20 3.34
C PHE A 118 20.93 1.23 3.20
N ILE A 119 21.46 2.20 3.97
CA ILE A 119 20.88 3.50 4.42
C ILE A 119 21.67 4.73 3.99
N ASP A 120 20.96 5.80 3.69
CA ASP A 120 21.56 7.10 3.49
C ASP A 120 20.52 8.19 3.82
N THR A 121 20.45 8.58 5.10
CA THR A 121 19.56 9.64 5.57
C THR A 121 20.00 11.04 5.12
N LYS A 122 21.12 11.18 4.41
CA LYS A 122 21.75 12.47 4.11
C LYS A 122 21.25 13.15 2.82
N ALA A 123 20.47 12.45 1.99
CA ALA A 123 19.96 13.00 0.72
C ALA A 123 18.82 14.04 0.90
N ASN A 124 18.16 14.06 2.06
CA ASN A 124 17.05 14.96 2.44
C ASN A 124 15.80 14.94 1.52
N ASN A 125 15.77 14.05 0.53
CA ASN A 125 14.61 13.53 -0.19
C ASN A 125 14.96 12.10 -0.69
N ALA A 126 13.95 11.24 -0.80
CA ALA A 126 14.06 9.78 -0.99
C ALA A 126 14.72 9.03 0.19
N ILE A 127 14.46 7.72 0.26
CA ILE A 127 14.78 6.85 1.39
C ILE A 127 15.75 5.73 0.97
N LYS A 128 16.54 5.30 1.95
CA LYS A 128 17.44 4.15 1.98
C LYS A 128 17.44 3.64 3.46
N MET A 129 17.71 2.36 3.80
CA MET A 129 17.49 1.77 5.16
C MET A 129 18.51 0.64 5.56
N ALA A 130 19.02 0.48 6.80
CA ALA A 130 20.20 -0.42 7.09
C ALA A 130 20.41 -0.97 8.51
N PRO A 131 21.40 -1.90 8.66
CA PRO A 131 22.11 -2.22 9.90
C PRO A 131 23.50 -1.55 10.09
N TYR A 132 24.06 -1.70 11.29
CA TYR A 132 25.41 -1.31 11.77
C TYR A 132 26.01 -2.57 12.46
N LYS A 133 27.25 -3.01 12.20
CA LYS A 133 28.52 -2.33 12.53
C LYS A 133 29.65 -2.50 11.51
N ALA A 134 30.20 -1.35 11.11
CA ALA A 134 31.62 -1.06 10.84
C ALA A 134 32.51 -2.13 10.16
N LEU A 135 32.68 -2.00 8.84
CA LEU A 135 34.00 -2.15 8.20
C LEU A 135 34.35 -0.87 7.39
N LYS A 136 35.57 -0.81 6.85
CA LYS A 136 36.21 0.41 6.29
C LYS A 136 35.60 0.87 4.94
N PRO A 137 35.77 2.15 4.54
CA PRO A 137 34.86 2.79 3.60
C PRO A 137 35.07 2.39 2.14
N LEU A 138 34.00 1.94 1.48
CA LEU A 138 33.85 1.89 0.02
C LEU A 138 32.41 2.33 -0.35
N THR A 139 32.33 3.38 -1.16
CA THR A 139 31.17 3.96 -1.87
C THR A 139 29.74 3.37 -1.64
N SER A 140 28.93 4.09 -0.86
CA SER A 140 27.51 3.89 -0.48
C SER A 140 26.53 3.36 -1.56
N PHE A 141 25.89 2.20 -1.38
CA PHE A 141 24.82 1.66 -2.25
C PHE A 141 23.75 0.88 -1.43
N SER A 142 22.45 1.06 -1.72
CA SER A 142 21.24 0.68 -0.95
C SER A 142 20.45 -0.48 -1.52
N ILE A 143 19.83 -1.26 -0.63
CA ILE A 143 19.41 -2.64 -0.93
C ILE A 143 18.25 -3.11 -0.04
N ILE A 144 17.33 -3.88 -0.63
CA ILE A 144 16.30 -4.69 0.05
C ILE A 144 16.51 -6.17 -0.36
N LEU A 145 16.42 -7.10 0.60
CA LEU A 145 16.42 -8.55 0.38
C LEU A 145 14.99 -9.07 0.31
N LEU A 146 14.62 -9.76 -0.77
CA LEU A 146 13.26 -10.29 -0.96
C LEU A 146 13.21 -11.81 -0.88
N ALA A 147 12.41 -12.36 0.04
CA ALA A 147 12.07 -13.79 0.09
C ALA A 147 10.63 -14.03 -0.39
N ILE A 148 10.47 -14.52 -1.63
CA ILE A 148 9.15 -14.88 -2.18
C ILE A 148 8.77 -16.28 -1.71
N SER A 149 7.80 -16.34 -0.80
CA SER A 149 7.21 -17.59 -0.27
C SER A 149 5.90 -17.90 -0.99
N ILE A 150 5.98 -18.43 -2.21
CA ILE A 150 4.79 -18.92 -2.95
C ILE A 150 4.23 -20.14 -2.19
N SER A 151 3.26 -19.88 -1.33
CA SER A 151 2.62 -20.89 -0.51
C SER A 151 1.58 -21.64 -1.35
N ILE A 152 2.03 -22.71 -2.01
CA ILE A 152 1.12 -23.73 -2.54
C ILE A 152 0.28 -24.23 -1.36
N GLU A 153 -1.05 -24.25 -1.52
CA GLU A 153 -1.98 -24.52 -0.41
C GLU A 153 -1.72 -25.90 0.23
N ALA A 154 -1.06 -25.88 1.39
CA ALA A 154 -1.05 -27.00 2.32
C ALA A 154 -2.48 -27.29 2.80
N LYS A 155 -2.71 -28.44 3.47
CA LYS A 155 -4.02 -28.79 4.05
C LYS A 155 -4.38 -27.99 5.32
N SER A 156 -4.17 -26.67 5.29
CA SER A 156 -4.71 -25.74 6.29
C SER A 156 -6.22 -25.58 6.12
N GLN A 157 -6.97 -25.69 7.22
CA GLN A 157 -8.41 -25.48 7.21
C GLN A 157 -8.73 -24.01 6.91
N GLN A 158 -9.49 -23.75 5.85
CA GLN A 158 -9.94 -22.41 5.52
C GLN A 158 -10.83 -21.85 6.65
N LYS A 159 -10.49 -20.65 7.10
CA LYS A 159 -11.21 -19.87 8.11
C LYS A 159 -12.00 -18.77 7.41
N GLN A 160 -13.26 -18.60 7.77
CA GLN A 160 -13.99 -17.36 7.50
C GLN A 160 -13.78 -16.39 8.68
N THR A 161 -13.70 -15.10 8.42
CA THR A 161 -13.76 -14.05 9.44
C THR A 161 -14.57 -12.87 8.93
N ASN A 162 -15.53 -12.45 9.75
CA ASN A 162 -16.38 -11.30 9.48
C ASN A 162 -15.92 -10.16 10.42
N LEU A 163 -15.76 -8.96 9.89
CA LEU A 163 -15.31 -7.77 10.61
C LEU A 163 -16.32 -6.64 10.41
N VAL A 164 -16.66 -5.92 11.48
CA VAL A 164 -17.44 -4.68 11.40
C VAL A 164 -16.68 -3.58 12.12
N PHE A 165 -16.53 -2.44 11.46
CA PHE A 165 -15.80 -1.27 11.98
C PHE A 165 -16.22 0.01 11.24
N TYR A 166 -15.74 1.15 11.73
CA TYR A 166 -16.01 2.47 11.15
C TYR A 166 -14.70 3.13 10.73
N MET A 167 -14.64 3.61 9.49
CA MET A 167 -13.52 4.37 8.92
C MET A 167 -13.89 5.85 8.93
N HIS A 168 -12.98 6.70 9.42
CA HIS A 168 -13.17 8.15 9.53
C HIS A 168 -12.26 8.87 8.52
N ASP A 169 -12.86 9.31 7.42
CA ASP A 169 -12.24 10.05 6.32
C ASP A 169 -12.43 11.55 6.56
N VAL A 170 -11.32 12.25 6.82
CA VAL A 170 -11.33 13.66 7.23
C VAL A 170 -10.48 14.47 6.25
N ILE A 171 -11.15 15.15 5.32
CA ILE A 171 -10.53 15.96 4.26
C ILE A 171 -10.31 17.41 4.72
N VAL A 172 -11.19 17.94 5.57
CA VAL A 172 -11.13 19.33 6.06
C VAL A 172 -11.18 19.38 7.58
N GLY A 173 -10.10 19.87 8.20
CA GLY A 173 -10.03 20.13 9.63
C GLY A 173 -8.59 20.30 10.10
N LYS A 174 -8.40 20.52 11.41
CA LYS A 174 -7.06 20.53 12.03
C LYS A 174 -6.40 19.14 12.06
N ASN A 175 -7.22 18.10 12.02
CA ASN A 175 -6.83 16.69 12.12
C ASN A 175 -7.20 15.94 10.82
N ALA A 176 -6.92 16.55 9.66
CA ALA A 176 -7.21 15.93 8.38
C ALA A 176 -6.35 14.66 8.18
N THR A 177 -7.01 13.57 7.76
CA THR A 177 -6.43 12.26 7.46
C THR A 177 -6.38 11.98 5.96
N ALA A 178 -7.19 12.68 5.17
CA ALA A 178 -7.31 12.55 3.73
C ALA A 178 -6.92 13.87 3.04
N MET A 179 -6.22 13.80 1.91
CA MET A 179 -5.78 14.99 1.18
C MET A 179 -5.63 14.74 -0.32
N ALA A 180 -6.09 15.68 -1.14
CA ALA A 180 -5.83 15.67 -2.58
C ALA A 180 -4.37 16.07 -2.88
N VAL A 181 -3.63 15.19 -3.57
CA VAL A 181 -2.19 15.36 -3.84
C VAL A 181 -1.88 15.64 -5.31
N ALA A 182 -2.82 15.33 -6.20
CA ALA A 182 -2.75 15.63 -7.63
C ALA A 182 -4.16 15.77 -8.22
N GLY A 183 -4.26 16.44 -9.36
CA GLY A 183 -5.50 16.59 -10.10
C GLY A 183 -5.28 17.30 -11.44
N ARG A 184 -6.32 17.37 -12.26
CA ARG A 184 -6.26 18.06 -13.56
C ARG A 184 -6.01 19.56 -13.35
N GLY A 185 -5.15 20.14 -14.18
CA GLY A 185 -4.95 21.59 -14.22
C GLY A 185 -6.26 22.32 -14.52
N ASN A 186 -6.42 23.51 -13.92
CA ASN A 186 -7.62 24.36 -14.03
C ASN A 186 -8.93 23.73 -13.51
N GLN A 187 -8.87 22.70 -12.66
CA GLN A 187 -10.04 22.12 -11.98
C GLN A 187 -9.85 22.10 -10.45
N PRO A 188 -10.92 22.23 -9.64
CA PRO A 188 -10.83 22.05 -8.20
C PRO A 188 -10.41 20.62 -7.85
N TRP A 189 -9.43 20.45 -6.97
CA TRP A 189 -9.04 19.13 -6.48
C TRP A 189 -9.97 18.73 -5.33
N LYS A 190 -11.06 18.02 -5.68
CA LYS A 190 -12.14 17.61 -4.77
C LYS A 190 -12.53 16.14 -5.02
N PRO A 191 -13.21 15.47 -4.07
CA PRO A 191 -13.77 14.15 -4.35
C PRO A 191 -14.72 14.20 -5.54
N LEU A 192 -14.81 13.09 -6.27
CA LEU A 192 -15.58 12.92 -7.51
C LEU A 192 -15.12 13.78 -8.73
N GLU A 193 -14.25 14.78 -8.57
CA GLU A 193 -13.70 15.54 -9.72
C GLU A 193 -12.68 14.72 -10.52
N PHE A 194 -12.99 14.44 -11.80
CA PHE A 194 -12.27 13.45 -12.59
C PHE A 194 -10.76 13.72 -12.69
N GLY A 195 -9.96 12.73 -12.30
CA GLY A 195 -8.50 12.77 -12.29
C GLY A 195 -7.87 13.32 -11.01
N THR A 196 -8.65 13.72 -9.99
CA THR A 196 -8.12 14.02 -8.66
C THR A 196 -7.72 12.73 -7.92
N ILE A 197 -6.52 12.74 -7.34
CA ILE A 197 -5.95 11.67 -6.52
C ILE A 197 -5.90 12.14 -5.07
N PHE A 198 -6.45 11.35 -4.15
CA PHE A 198 -6.34 11.53 -2.70
C PHE A 198 -5.42 10.48 -2.10
N VAL A 199 -4.70 10.86 -1.04
CA VAL A 199 -3.96 9.95 -0.16
C VAL A 199 -4.61 9.98 1.22
N ILE A 200 -4.74 8.82 1.86
CA ILE A 200 -5.44 8.63 3.13
C ILE A 200 -4.59 7.93 4.19
N ASP A 201 -4.84 8.33 5.44
CA ASP A 201 -4.39 7.72 6.69
C ASP A 201 -5.57 7.63 7.68
N ASP A 202 -6.68 7.01 7.27
CA ASP A 202 -7.95 7.15 7.98
C ASP A 202 -8.05 6.28 9.24
N LYS A 203 -8.73 6.77 10.27
CA LYS A 203 -8.85 6.06 11.55
C LYS A 203 -9.88 4.93 11.44
N LEU A 204 -9.53 3.71 11.87
CA LEU A 204 -10.49 2.59 11.98
C LEU A 204 -10.91 2.39 13.44
N THR A 205 -12.21 2.42 13.75
CA THR A 205 -12.76 2.31 15.12
C THR A 205 -13.86 1.25 15.26
N GLN A 206 -14.14 0.84 16.50
CA GLN A 206 -15.20 -0.14 16.81
C GLN A 206 -16.62 0.41 16.63
N ALA A 207 -16.84 1.72 16.83
CA ALA A 207 -18.14 2.37 16.71
C ALA A 207 -18.05 3.68 15.92
N GLN A 208 -19.21 4.23 15.54
CA GLN A 208 -19.33 5.51 14.82
C GLN A 208 -18.77 6.71 15.60
N ASP A 209 -18.72 6.64 16.93
CA ASP A 209 -18.02 7.64 17.74
C ASP A 209 -16.50 7.56 17.47
N GLY A 210 -15.93 8.66 16.99
CA GLY A 210 -14.48 8.79 16.75
C GLY A 210 -13.63 8.65 18.01
N ASN A 211 -14.21 8.77 19.21
CA ASN A 211 -13.54 8.51 20.49
C ASN A 211 -13.54 7.02 20.89
N SER A 212 -14.32 6.18 20.21
CA SER A 212 -14.33 4.74 20.46
C SER A 212 -12.99 4.07 20.11
N ALA A 213 -12.78 2.87 20.64
CA ALA A 213 -11.51 2.16 20.53
C ALA A 213 -11.05 2.01 19.07
N GLN A 214 -9.83 2.49 18.80
CA GLN A 214 -9.18 2.34 17.51
C GLN A 214 -8.72 0.89 17.32
N ILE A 215 -8.93 0.33 16.13
CA ILE A 215 -8.56 -1.05 15.79
C ILE A 215 -7.47 -1.14 14.71
N GLY A 216 -7.15 -0.02 14.06
CA GLY A 216 -6.24 0.04 12.92
C GLY A 216 -6.28 1.40 12.23
N ARG A 217 -5.75 1.44 11.00
CA ARG A 217 -5.82 2.57 10.06
C ARG A 217 -6.06 2.08 8.63
N ALA A 218 -6.58 2.94 7.76
CA ALA A 218 -6.62 2.70 6.32
C ALA A 218 -5.54 3.57 5.65
N HIS A 219 -4.47 2.93 5.17
CA HIS A 219 -3.36 3.57 4.48
C HIS A 219 -3.50 3.36 2.97
N GLY A 220 -3.48 4.42 2.15
CA GLY A 220 -3.48 4.25 0.70
C GLY A 220 -3.97 5.45 -0.08
N LEU A 221 -4.68 5.19 -1.18
CA LEU A 221 -5.18 6.21 -2.09
C LEU A 221 -6.59 5.92 -2.62
N TYR A 222 -7.27 6.97 -3.05
CA TYR A 222 -8.42 6.85 -3.95
C TYR A 222 -8.36 7.88 -5.08
N VAL A 223 -8.93 7.51 -6.23
CA VAL A 223 -8.89 8.32 -7.45
C VAL A 223 -10.31 8.54 -7.98
N SER A 224 -10.68 9.77 -8.27
CA SER A 224 -11.91 10.11 -8.99
C SER A 224 -11.79 9.68 -10.46
N SER A 225 -12.06 8.41 -10.76
CA SER A 225 -11.77 7.80 -12.07
C SER A 225 -12.98 7.66 -13.01
N THR A 226 -14.17 8.13 -12.63
CA THR A 226 -15.38 8.09 -13.46
C THR A 226 -15.70 9.45 -14.07
N LEU A 227 -15.94 9.51 -15.39
CA LEU A 227 -16.25 10.77 -16.11
C LEU A 227 -17.59 11.39 -15.71
N ASP A 228 -18.55 10.57 -15.26
CA ASP A 228 -19.90 10.95 -14.82
C ASP A 228 -19.98 11.28 -13.31
N LYS A 229 -18.85 11.25 -12.60
CA LYS A 229 -18.74 11.49 -11.15
C LYS A 229 -19.48 10.46 -10.27
N SER A 230 -19.81 9.28 -10.80
CA SER A 230 -20.56 8.23 -10.07
C SER A 230 -19.75 7.46 -9.03
N ALA A 231 -18.41 7.39 -9.14
CA ALA A 231 -17.56 6.62 -8.23
C ALA A 231 -16.14 7.18 -8.07
N ILE A 232 -15.50 6.82 -6.96
CA ILE A 232 -14.04 6.84 -6.80
C ILE A 232 -13.50 5.41 -6.92
N ARG A 233 -12.25 5.22 -7.36
CA ARG A 233 -11.56 3.92 -7.29
C ARG A 233 -10.63 3.91 -6.08
N MET A 234 -10.89 3.00 -5.14
CA MET A 234 -10.07 2.78 -3.95
C MET A 234 -8.93 1.80 -4.23
N THR A 235 -7.76 2.04 -3.64
CA THR A 235 -6.64 1.11 -3.58
C THR A 235 -5.87 1.40 -2.28
N MET A 236 -6.10 0.56 -1.26
CA MET A 236 -5.67 0.82 0.12
C MET A 236 -5.39 -0.46 0.91
N SER A 237 -4.72 -0.31 2.05
CA SER A 237 -4.47 -1.34 3.05
C SER A 237 -5.24 -1.02 4.33
N LEU A 238 -6.06 -1.94 4.81
CA LEU A 238 -6.60 -1.92 6.17
C LEU A 238 -5.56 -2.53 7.10
N VAL A 239 -4.87 -1.68 7.88
CA VAL A 239 -3.73 -2.05 8.73
C VAL A 239 -4.21 -2.19 10.17
N PHE A 240 -4.27 -3.42 10.70
CA PHE A 240 -4.83 -3.67 12.03
C PHE A 240 -3.79 -3.53 13.14
N SER A 241 -4.22 -2.92 14.26
CA SER A 241 -3.45 -2.71 15.48
C SER A 241 -4.15 -3.23 16.75
N ASN A 242 -5.40 -3.70 16.65
CA ASN A 242 -6.09 -4.32 17.78
C ASN A 242 -5.45 -5.66 18.21
N GLU A 243 -5.59 -6.05 19.47
CA GLU A 243 -5.05 -7.29 20.04
C GLU A 243 -5.26 -8.53 19.14
N LYS A 244 -6.46 -8.68 18.58
CA LYS A 244 -6.82 -9.85 17.76
C LYS A 244 -6.07 -9.92 16.42
N PHE A 245 -5.79 -8.80 15.75
CA PHE A 245 -5.22 -8.78 14.39
C PHE A 245 -3.97 -7.91 14.22
N ASN A 246 -3.39 -7.38 15.29
CA ASN A 246 -2.21 -6.51 15.28
C ASN A 246 -1.11 -7.01 14.33
N GLY A 247 -0.64 -6.12 13.44
CA GLY A 247 0.38 -6.41 12.43
C GLY A 247 -0.13 -7.11 11.17
N SER A 248 -1.42 -7.43 11.09
CA SER A 248 -2.04 -8.01 9.88
C SER A 248 -2.65 -6.91 9.01
N THR A 249 -2.64 -7.10 7.69
CA THR A 249 -3.34 -6.23 6.74
C THR A 249 -4.41 -6.97 5.93
N LEU A 250 -5.38 -6.23 5.42
CA LEU A 250 -6.23 -6.63 4.31
C LEU A 250 -6.09 -5.61 3.18
N GLU A 251 -5.91 -6.07 1.95
CA GLU A 251 -5.73 -5.22 0.78
C GLU A 251 -7.05 -5.05 0.03
N ILE A 252 -7.47 -3.81 -0.18
CA ILE A 252 -8.73 -3.44 -0.80
C ILE A 252 -8.50 -2.88 -2.20
N GLN A 253 -9.32 -3.32 -3.15
CA GLN A 253 -9.38 -2.71 -4.48
C GLN A 253 -10.81 -2.75 -5.04
N GLY A 254 -11.31 -1.62 -5.56
CA GLY A 254 -12.62 -1.57 -6.20
C GLY A 254 -13.12 -0.15 -6.49
N PRO A 255 -14.23 -0.01 -7.24
CA PRO A 255 -14.97 1.23 -7.36
C PRO A 255 -15.91 1.42 -6.16
N ASP A 256 -15.75 2.50 -5.41
CA ASP A 256 -16.74 2.95 -4.43
C ASP A 256 -17.81 3.79 -5.14
N THR A 257 -18.88 3.13 -5.57
CA THR A 257 -20.00 3.71 -6.32
C THR A 257 -20.91 4.50 -5.39
N PHE A 258 -20.57 5.77 -5.13
CA PHE A 258 -21.13 6.61 -4.05
C PHE A 258 -22.66 6.64 -3.94
N LEU A 259 -23.37 6.49 -5.07
CA LEU A 259 -24.84 6.48 -5.14
C LEU A 259 -25.50 5.14 -4.75
N ALA A 260 -24.74 4.05 -4.64
CA ALA A 260 -25.24 2.76 -4.19
C ALA A 260 -25.22 2.63 -2.65
N ASN A 261 -26.07 1.76 -2.11
CA ASN A 261 -26.09 1.44 -0.68
C ASN A 261 -26.65 0.02 -0.47
N PRO A 262 -25.87 -0.95 0.05
CA PRO A 262 -24.44 -0.86 0.34
C PRO A 262 -23.59 -0.76 -0.94
N ARG A 263 -22.31 -0.42 -0.78
CA ARG A 263 -21.30 -0.37 -1.86
C ARG A 263 -20.30 -1.51 -1.67
N GLU A 264 -20.00 -2.28 -2.70
CA GLU A 264 -19.14 -3.46 -2.61
C GLU A 264 -17.76 -3.24 -3.24
N VAL A 265 -16.69 -3.55 -2.50
CA VAL A 265 -15.30 -3.58 -2.99
C VAL A 265 -14.63 -4.91 -2.63
N ALA A 266 -13.64 -5.31 -3.43
CA ALA A 266 -12.99 -6.61 -3.24
C ALA A 266 -11.88 -6.53 -2.19
N VAL A 267 -11.76 -7.59 -1.38
CA VAL A 267 -10.57 -7.88 -0.59
C VAL A 267 -9.68 -8.80 -1.43
N VAL A 268 -8.58 -8.25 -1.96
CA VAL A 268 -7.76 -8.90 -2.99
C VAL A 268 -6.60 -9.72 -2.42
N SER A 269 -6.14 -9.41 -1.20
CA SER A 269 -5.15 -10.17 -0.44
C SER A 269 -5.15 -9.77 1.04
N GLY A 270 -4.27 -10.36 1.84
CA GLY A 270 -3.95 -9.94 3.20
C GLY A 270 -2.62 -10.55 3.71
N THR A 271 -2.18 -10.07 4.86
CA THR A 271 -0.89 -10.43 5.50
C THR A 271 -1.08 -10.86 6.96
N GLY A 272 -0.05 -11.41 7.59
CA GLY A 272 -0.07 -11.82 9.00
C GLY A 272 -1.12 -12.90 9.28
N LYS A 273 -2.17 -12.56 10.03
CA LYS A 273 -3.32 -13.46 10.31
C LYS A 273 -4.32 -13.54 9.16
N PHE A 274 -4.11 -12.80 8.07
CA PHE A 274 -4.93 -12.79 6.86
C PHE A 274 -4.13 -13.18 5.59
N ARG A 275 -3.03 -13.93 5.74
CA ARG A 275 -2.26 -14.45 4.60
C ARG A 275 -3.18 -15.24 3.64
N LEU A 276 -2.97 -15.02 2.34
CA LEU A 276 -3.80 -15.59 1.25
C LEU A 276 -5.29 -15.20 1.31
N ALA A 277 -5.65 -14.13 2.05
CA ALA A 277 -7.05 -13.73 2.19
C ALA A 277 -7.70 -13.38 0.84
N ARG A 278 -8.97 -13.73 0.72
CA ARG A 278 -9.85 -13.33 -0.38
C ARG A 278 -11.25 -13.07 0.17
N GLY A 279 -11.97 -12.09 -0.39
CA GLY A 279 -13.30 -11.76 0.10
C GLY A 279 -13.90 -10.49 -0.48
N CYS A 280 -14.92 -9.99 0.19
CA CYS A 280 -15.63 -8.76 -0.17
C CYS A 280 -15.86 -7.89 1.07
N ALA A 281 -16.02 -6.59 0.83
CA ALA A 281 -16.27 -5.58 1.82
C ALA A 281 -17.44 -4.70 1.38
N PHE A 282 -18.44 -4.57 2.25
CA PHE A 282 -19.61 -3.72 2.04
C PHE A 282 -19.49 -2.45 2.87
N MET A 283 -19.70 -1.30 2.23
CA MET A 283 -19.67 0.02 2.86
C MET A 283 -21.07 0.65 2.90
N GLU A 284 -21.39 1.24 4.04
CA GLU A 284 -22.56 2.10 4.26
C GLU A 284 -22.06 3.47 4.74
N THR A 285 -22.62 4.58 4.24
CA THR A 285 -22.29 5.92 4.73
C THR A 285 -23.04 6.19 6.04
N ALA A 286 -22.34 6.12 7.17
CA ALA A 286 -22.92 6.35 8.50
C ALA A 286 -22.99 7.84 8.86
N PHE A 287 -22.09 8.66 8.30
CA PHE A 287 -22.13 10.12 8.32
C PHE A 287 -21.45 10.68 7.07
N ALA A 288 -21.92 11.83 6.58
CA ALA A 288 -21.20 12.65 5.61
C ALA A 288 -21.59 14.13 5.75
N ASP A 289 -20.61 15.02 5.80
CA ASP A 289 -20.79 16.45 5.58
C ASP A 289 -20.48 16.77 4.11
N LEU A 290 -21.52 17.07 3.32
CA LEU A 290 -21.40 17.34 1.88
C LEU A 290 -20.68 18.66 1.56
N SER A 291 -20.39 19.52 2.55
CA SER A 291 -19.65 20.77 2.36
C SER A 291 -18.12 20.58 2.45
N THR A 292 -17.67 19.71 3.36
CA THR A 292 -16.25 19.35 3.55
C THR A 292 -15.85 18.04 2.88
N PHE A 293 -16.84 17.20 2.54
CA PHE A 293 -16.72 15.78 2.21
C PHE A 293 -16.23 14.86 3.36
N ASN A 294 -16.05 15.38 4.58
CA ASN A 294 -15.71 14.55 5.74
C ASN A 294 -16.78 13.46 5.95
N SER A 295 -16.35 12.20 6.05
CA SER A 295 -17.26 11.06 6.09
C SER A 295 -16.90 10.02 7.16
N ILE A 296 -17.92 9.29 7.63
CA ILE A 296 -17.72 8.09 8.44
C ILE A 296 -18.39 6.94 7.71
N LEU A 297 -17.58 5.98 7.25
CA LEU A 297 -18.04 4.79 6.54
C LEU A 297 -18.10 3.61 7.50
N LYS A 298 -19.25 2.96 7.61
CA LYS A 298 -19.40 1.66 8.28
C LYS A 298 -18.99 0.58 7.27
N TRP A 299 -18.02 -0.24 7.64
CA TRP A 299 -17.55 -1.37 6.85
C TRP A 299 -18.06 -2.69 7.44
N ASN A 300 -18.47 -3.61 6.57
CA ASN A 300 -18.77 -5.01 6.89
C ASN A 300 -17.97 -5.90 5.93
N VAL A 301 -16.92 -6.55 6.43
CA VAL A 301 -15.91 -7.25 5.63
C VAL A 301 -15.97 -8.75 5.91
N THR A 302 -16.10 -9.56 4.86
CA THR A 302 -16.06 -11.03 4.94
C THR A 302 -14.83 -11.54 4.21
N VAL A 303 -13.92 -12.21 4.92
CA VAL A 303 -12.67 -12.76 4.37
C VAL A 303 -12.48 -14.24 4.67
N PHE A 304 -11.94 -14.95 3.67
CA PHE A 304 -11.53 -16.35 3.74
C PHE A 304 -9.99 -16.43 3.74
N HIS A 305 -9.41 -17.00 4.81
CA HIS A 305 -7.96 -17.12 5.06
C HIS A 305 -7.64 -18.48 5.71
N TYR A 306 -6.45 -18.68 6.32
CA TYR A 306 -5.92 -20.00 6.71
C TYR A 306 -5.23 -20.04 8.08
#